data_AF-A0A0D3D7E4-F1
#
_entry.id   AF-A0A0D3D7E4-F1
#
_cell.length_a   1.000
_cell.length_b   1.000
_cell.length_c   1.000
_cell.angle_alpha   90.00
_cell.angle_beta   90.00
_cell.angle_gamma   90.00
#
_symmetry.space_group_name_H-M   'P 1'
#
loop_
_entity.id
_entity.type
_entity.pdbx_description
1 polymer ?
#
loop_
_entity_poly.entity_id
_entity_poly.type
_entity_poly.pdbx_seq_one_letter_code
_entity_poly.pdbx_strand_id
1 'polypeptide(L)' 'MEIGGDVRREEIEKVIRELMDGEKGKKMREKADEWGRLAEAATEHERGSSVVNFEKVVKVLLDRDQRNK' A
#
# COMPACT_ATOMS: atom_id res chain seq x y z
N MET A 1 8.49 -10.90 7.42
CA MET A 1 9.43 -12.03 7.36
C MET A 1 8.60 -13.28 7.18
N GLU A 2 9.00 -14.15 6.28
CA GLU A 2 8.29 -15.41 6.07
C GLU A 2 8.94 -16.51 6.88
N ILE A 3 8.12 -17.47 7.29
CA ILE A 3 8.54 -18.71 7.93
C ILE A 3 8.39 -19.80 6.86
N GLY A 4 9.37 -20.71 6.76
CA GLY A 4 9.36 -21.81 5.79
C GLY A 4 8.24 -22.84 6.04
N GLY A 5 8.20 -23.91 5.23
CA GLY A 5 7.11 -24.90 5.25
C GLY A 5 7.07 -25.80 6.49
N ASP A 6 8.20 -26.39 6.89
CA ASP A 6 8.30 -27.18 8.13
C ASP A 6 8.72 -26.26 9.28
N VAL A 7 7.78 -25.94 10.17
CA VAL A 7 7.96 -24.91 11.20
C VAL A 7 8.08 -25.50 12.59
N ARG A 8 9.21 -25.24 13.25
CA ARG A 8 9.39 -25.53 14.68
C ARG A 8 9.09 -24.30 15.54
N ARG A 9 8.69 -24.51 16.80
CA ARG A 9 8.32 -23.43 17.72
C ARG A 9 9.45 -22.42 17.92
N GLU A 10 10.69 -22.89 17.94
CA GLU A 10 11.88 -22.05 18.13
C GLU A 10 12.11 -21.12 16.93
N GLU A 11 11.74 -21.55 15.72
CA GLU A 11 11.84 -20.74 14.50
C GLU A 11 10.77 -19.65 14.49
N ILE A 12 9.54 -19.98 14.92
CA ILE A 12 8.46 -19.00 15.12
C ILE A 12 8.91 -17.93 16.13
N GLU A 13 9.45 -18.34 17.28
CA GLU A 13 9.90 -17.40 18.32
C GLU A 13 10.95 -16.43 17.78
N LYS A 14 11.95 -16.95 17.05
CA LYS A 14 13.00 -16.11 16.43
C LYS A 14 12.43 -15.10 15.46
N VAL A 15 11.50 -15.52 14.60
CA VAL A 15 10.88 -14.61 13.61
C VAL A 15 10.00 -13.57 14.28
N ILE A 16 9.23 -13.94 15.32
CA ILE A 16 8.43 -12.99 16.10
C ILE A 16 9.34 -11.97 16.79
N ARG A 17 10.42 -12.42 17.44
CA ARG A 17 11.34 -11.52 18.16
C ARG A 17 12.04 -10.55 17.19
N GLU A 18 12.47 -11.02 16.02
CA GLU A 18 13.05 -10.15 14.98
C GLU A 18 12.01 -9.20 14.36
N LEU A 19 10.75 -9.63 14.23
CA LEU A 19 9.67 -8.79 13.74
C LEU A 19 9.32 -7.68 14.74
N MET A 20 9.28 -7.98 16.04
CA MET A 20 8.89 -7.03 17.09
C MET A 20 10.04 -6.08 17.42
N ASP A 21 11.18 -6.64 17.82
CA ASP A 21 12.28 -5.90 18.46
C ASP A 21 13.51 -5.77 17.54
N GLY A 22 13.55 -6.54 16.46
CA GLY A 22 14.68 -6.57 15.53
C GLY A 22 14.70 -5.39 14.55
N GLU A 23 15.90 -5.07 14.08
CA GLU A 23 16.15 -4.01 13.11
C GLU A 23 15.44 -4.28 11.77
N LYS A 24 15.29 -5.54 11.37
CA LYS A 24 14.56 -5.87 10.15
C LYS A 24 13.07 -5.56 10.31
N GLY A 25 12.48 -5.92 11.45
CA GLY A 25 11.09 -5.61 11.78
C GLY A 25 10.81 -4.12 11.80
N LYS A 26 11.71 -3.35 12.43
CA LYS A 26 11.64 -1.88 12.47
C LYS A 26 11.66 -1.26 11.07
N LYS A 27 12.62 -1.65 10.22
CA LYS A 27 12.71 -1.17 8.83
C LYS A 27 11.48 -1.55 7.99
N MET A 28 10.87 -2.71 8.24
CA MET A 28 9.63 -3.10 7.57
C MET A 28 8.47 -2.18 7.97
N ARG A 29 8.34 -1.82 9.25
CA ARG A 29 7.32 -0.88 9.73
C ARG A 29 7.52 0.52 9.15
N GLU A 30 8.74 1.05 9.17
CA GLU A 30 9.04 2.38 8.60
C GLU A 30 8.65 2.48 7.12
N LYS A 31 8.93 1.43 6.33
CA LYS A 31 8.49 1.37 4.92
C LYS A 31 6.98 1.28 4.77
N ALA A 32 6.31 0.48 5.60
CA ALA A 32 4.86 0.36 5.57
C ALA A 32 4.18 1.70 5.90
N ASP A 33 4.70 2.43 6.88
CA ASP A 33 4.22 3.77 7.23
C ASP A 33 4.46 4.78 6.09
N GLU A 34 5.63 4.74 5.45
CA GLU A 34 5.93 5.57 4.27
C GLU A 34 4.95 5.28 3.12
N TRP A 35 4.72 4.00 2.80
CA TRP A 35 3.74 3.61 1.79
C TRP A 35 2.32 4.06 2.16
N GLY A 36 1.94 3.98 3.44
CA GLY A 36 0.67 4.48 3.95
C GLY A 36 0.51 5.97 3.67
N ARG A 37 1.49 6.80 4.04
CA ARG A 37 1.47 8.24 3.79
C ARG A 37 1.41 8.59 2.31
N LEU A 38 2.16 7.86 1.47
CA LEU A 38 2.13 8.06 0.02
C LEU A 38 0.75 7.71 -0.57
N ALA A 39 0.11 6.65 -0.09
CA ALA A 39 -1.24 6.27 -0.50
C ALA A 39 -2.29 7.29 -0.05
N GLU A 40 -2.21 7.78 1.19
CA GLU A 40 -3.05 8.87 1.70
C GLU A 40 -2.91 10.13 0.84
N ALA A 41 -1.68 10.59 0.59
CA ALA A 41 -1.43 11.75 -0.26
C ALA A 41 -1.91 11.55 -1.70
N ALA A 42 -1.75 10.36 -2.28
CA ALA A 42 -2.24 10.05 -3.62
C ALA A 42 -3.77 10.02 -3.71
N THR A 43 -4.47 9.80 -2.59
CA THR A 43 -5.93 9.73 -2.50
C THR A 43 -6.55 10.96 -1.82
N GLU A 44 -5.75 11.99 -1.52
CA GLU A 44 -6.21 13.24 -0.92
C GLU A 44 -7.30 13.90 -1.78
N HIS A 45 -8.36 14.38 -1.15
CA HIS A 45 -9.49 14.99 -1.83
C HIS A 45 -9.06 16.17 -2.71
N GLU A 46 -9.59 16.26 -3.94
CA GLU A 46 -9.32 17.28 -4.98
C GLU A 46 -7.87 17.39 -5.50
N ARG A 47 -6.85 17.02 -4.72
CA ARG A 47 -5.43 17.26 -5.06
C ARG A 47 -4.62 15.98 -5.24
N GLY A 48 -5.10 14.87 -4.69
CA GLY A 48 -4.44 13.58 -4.77
C GLY A 48 -4.30 13.11 -6.21
N SER A 49 -3.11 12.61 -6.56
CA SER A 49 -2.80 12.19 -7.93
C SER A 49 -3.75 11.12 -8.47
N SER A 50 -4.18 10.18 -7.63
CA SER A 50 -5.16 9.15 -8.00
C SER A 50 -6.55 9.72 -8.21
N VAL A 51 -6.98 10.69 -7.39
CA VAL A 51 -8.27 11.39 -7.54
C VAL A 51 -8.29 12.16 -8.86
N VAL A 52 -7.28 12.99 -9.11
CA VAL A 52 -7.16 13.78 -10.35
C VAL A 52 -7.12 12.87 -11.59
N ASN A 53 -6.41 11.75 -11.52
CA ASN A 53 -6.37 10.80 -12.64
C ASN A 53 -7.72 10.11 -12.85
N PHE A 54 -8.42 9.73 -11.78
CA PHE A 54 -9.74 9.14 -11.88
C PHE A 54 -10.75 10.11 -12.50
N GLU A 55 -10.78 11.37 -12.08
CA GLU A 55 -11.64 12.40 -12.65
C GLU A 55 -11.40 12.60 -14.16
N LYS A 56 -10.13 12.57 -14.58
CA LYS A 56 -9.79 12.64 -16.02
C LYS A 56 -10.38 11.47 -16.80
N VAL A 57 -10.30 10.25 -16.26
CA VAL A 57 -10.89 9.06 -16.90
C VAL A 57 -12.41 9.19 -16.99
N VAL A 58 -13.07 9.58 -15.90
CA VAL A 58 -14.52 9.79 -15.88
C VAL A 58 -14.94 10.82 -16.92
N LYS A 59 -14.24 11.96 -16.99
CA LYS A 59 -14.51 13.00 -18.00
C LYS A 59 -14.41 12.47 -19.43
N VAL A 60 -13.34 11.74 -19.76
CA VAL A 60 -13.16 11.15 -21.10
C VAL A 60 -14.30 10.19 -21.46
N LEU A 61 -14.80 9.42 -20.49
CA LEU A 61 -15.90 8.49 -20.71
C LEU A 61 -17.23 9.22 -20.93
N LEU A 62 -17.52 10.27 -20.15
CA LEU A 62 -18.71 11.10 -20.34
C LEU A 62 -18.71 11.82 -21.69
N ASP A 63 -17.58 12.39 -22.09
CA ASP A 63 -17.42 13.06 -23.39
C ASP A 63 -17.56 12.07 -24.56
N ARG A 64 -17.25 10.78 -24.36
CA ARG A 64 -17.48 9.73 -25.36
C ARG A 64 -18.96 9.35 -25.44
N ASP A 65 -19.63 9.17 -24.30
CA ASP A 65 -21.06 8.83 -24.26
C ASP A 65 -21.91 9.91 -24.93
N GLN A 66 -21.60 11.19 -24.69
CA GLN A 66 -22.31 12.32 -25.32
C GLN A 66 -22.11 12.41 -26.84
N ARG A 67 -20.97 11.94 -27.37
CA ARG A 67 -20.69 11.93 -28.82
C ARG A 67 -21.34 10.75 -29.55
N ASN A 68 -21.75 9.72 -28.83
CA ASN A 68 -22.37 8.52 -29.39
C ASN A 68 -23.91 8.54 -29.31
N LYS A 69 -24.48 9.65 -28.83
CA LYS A 69 -25.92 9.96 -28.85
C LYS A 69 -26.24 10.86 -30.03
#